data_AF-A0A9D2MFV6-F1
#
_entry.id   AF-A0A9D2MFV6-F1
#
_cell.length_a   1.000
_cell.length_b   1.000
_cell.length_c   1.000
_cell.angle_alpha   90.00
_cell.angle_beta   90.00
_cell.angle_gamma   90.00
#
_symmetry.space_group_name_H-M   'P 1'
#
loop_
_entity.id
_entity.type
_entity.pdbx_description
1 polymer ?
#
loop_
_entity_poly.entity_id
_entity_poly.type
_entity_poly.pdbx_seq_one_letter_code
_entity_poly.pdbx_strand_id
1 'polypeptide(L)'
;MKIAARLRRALPALLLLFTLLLAAPPRANAADLADLHGIRLLSFDPGQILSIGNQTPSKCSLYALRYARTILDGAACSGAGMWSNGAVWSAAGYSGFAGDLETCLDKLYAELAAGRPVIVHLQNTTVSGVSKHVNRTSTEEYHLTDAGWEVVNYPHISTSDTYGHWVCVVGFDPAADPEALSESDFFALDPARVSADGALALTRLLDGTLWTDNSPLKVAG
;
A
#
# COMPACT_ATOMS: atom_id res chain seq x y z
N MET A 1 17.70 27.85 -47.43
CA MET A 1 18.62 28.01 -46.27
C MET A 1 17.97 28.52 -44.97
N LYS A 2 16.82 29.22 -44.97
CA LYS A 2 16.19 29.74 -43.73
C LYS A 2 15.37 28.70 -42.92
N ILE A 3 14.86 27.65 -43.57
CA ILE A 3 14.04 26.60 -42.94
C ILE A 3 14.89 25.66 -42.06
N ALA A 4 16.08 25.29 -42.55
CA ALA A 4 17.03 24.44 -41.80
C ALA A 4 17.54 25.08 -40.50
N ALA A 5 17.64 26.42 -40.46
CA ALA A 5 18.05 27.16 -39.27
C ALA A 5 16.94 27.24 -38.19
N ARG A 6 15.65 27.21 -38.60
CA ARG A 6 14.52 27.16 -37.67
C ARG A 6 14.35 25.77 -37.04
N LEU A 7 14.49 24.70 -37.83
CA LEU A 7 14.44 23.33 -37.29
C LEU A 7 15.56 23.04 -36.28
N ARG A 8 16.80 23.50 -36.54
CA ARG A 8 17.93 23.29 -35.62
C ARG A 8 17.78 24.00 -34.28
N ARG A 9 16.97 25.07 -34.19
CA ARG A 9 16.70 25.78 -32.93
C ARG A 9 15.51 25.21 -32.17
N ALA A 10 14.59 24.53 -32.86
CA ALA A 10 13.42 23.91 -32.25
C ALA A 10 13.71 22.51 -31.67
N LEU A 11 14.66 21.78 -32.26
CA LEU A 11 15.01 20.41 -31.84
C LEU A 11 15.42 20.27 -30.37
N PRO A 12 16.29 21.13 -29.78
CA PRO A 12 16.63 21.01 -28.36
C PRO A 12 15.45 21.34 -27.46
N ALA A 13 14.60 22.30 -27.83
CA ALA A 13 13.39 22.61 -27.07
C ALA A 13 12.35 21.47 -27.13
N LEU A 14 12.24 20.80 -28.28
CA LEU A 14 11.38 19.63 -28.46
C LEU A 14 11.90 18.43 -27.67
N LEU A 15 13.21 18.18 -27.67
CA LEU A 15 13.83 17.14 -26.83
C LEU A 15 13.66 17.46 -25.35
N LEU A 16 13.86 18.71 -24.94
CA LEU A 16 13.68 19.13 -23.53
C LEU A 16 12.22 18.93 -23.10
N LEU A 17 11.27 19.32 -23.95
CA LEU A 17 9.84 19.11 -23.73
C LEU A 17 9.51 17.60 -23.67
N PHE A 18 10.08 16.79 -24.56
CA PHE A 18 9.91 15.34 -24.55
C PHE A 18 10.49 14.70 -23.28
N THR A 19 11.67 15.14 -22.83
CA THR A 19 12.25 14.71 -21.55
C THR A 19 11.43 15.17 -20.35
N LEU A 20 10.83 16.37 -20.40
CA LEU A 20 9.93 16.87 -19.35
C LEU A 20 8.60 16.12 -19.31
N LEU A 21 8.04 15.72 -20.46
CA LEU A 21 6.86 14.86 -20.54
C LEU A 21 7.16 13.43 -20.07
N LEU A 22 8.35 12.90 -20.34
CA LEU A 22 8.80 11.60 -19.83
C LEU A 22 9.21 11.63 -18.35
N ALA A 23 9.63 12.78 -17.84
CA ALA A 23 9.98 13.00 -16.44
C ALA A 23 8.79 13.51 -15.61
N ALA A 24 7.62 13.75 -16.23
CA ALA A 24 6.41 13.99 -15.49
C ALA A 24 6.16 12.75 -14.63
N PRO A 25 6.00 12.89 -13.30
CA PRO A 25 5.66 11.76 -12.47
C PRO A 25 4.39 11.12 -13.06
N PRO A 26 4.30 9.79 -13.14
CA PRO A 26 3.09 9.13 -13.60
C PRO A 26 1.93 9.74 -12.84
N ARG A 27 0.97 10.33 -13.58
CA ARG A 27 -0.28 10.79 -12.98
C ARG A 27 -0.85 9.56 -12.28
N ALA A 28 -0.89 9.58 -10.96
CA ALA A 28 -1.49 8.52 -10.18
C ALA A 28 -2.93 8.42 -10.64
N ASN A 29 -3.25 7.37 -11.40
CA ASN A 29 -4.63 7.11 -11.75
C ASN A 29 -5.29 6.58 -10.49
N ALA A 30 -6.44 7.15 -10.13
CA ALA A 30 -7.30 6.52 -9.16
C ALA A 30 -7.63 5.12 -9.70
N ALA A 31 -7.32 4.09 -8.93
CA ALA A 31 -7.74 2.73 -9.25
C ALA A 31 -9.26 2.64 -9.02
N ASP A 32 -9.96 1.96 -9.93
CA ASP A 32 -11.38 1.68 -9.72
C ASP A 32 -11.58 0.84 -8.45
N LEU A 33 -12.70 1.00 -7.78
CA LEU A 33 -13.04 0.25 -6.56
C LEU A 33 -14.20 -0.70 -6.84
N ALA A 34 -13.95 -2.00 -6.84
CA ALA A 34 -14.93 -3.04 -7.16
C ALA A 34 -15.17 -3.97 -5.96
N ASP A 35 -16.31 -4.66 -5.96
CA ASP A 35 -16.47 -5.81 -5.07
C ASP A 35 -15.72 -7.00 -5.66
N LEU A 36 -14.82 -7.58 -4.87
CA LEU A 36 -14.14 -8.83 -5.19
C LEU A 36 -14.47 -9.84 -4.09
N HIS A 37 -15.46 -10.69 -4.35
CA HIS A 37 -15.90 -11.76 -3.46
C HIS A 37 -16.24 -11.28 -2.04
N GLY A 38 -16.92 -10.13 -1.92
CA GLY A 38 -17.34 -9.57 -0.63
C GLY A 38 -16.31 -8.65 0.04
N ILE A 39 -15.25 -8.23 -0.66
CA ILE A 39 -14.35 -7.17 -0.22
C ILE A 39 -14.42 -6.02 -1.25
N ARG A 40 -14.63 -4.78 -0.80
CA ARG A 40 -14.46 -3.60 -1.66
C ARG A 40 -12.98 -3.35 -1.84
N LEU A 41 -12.46 -3.73 -3.00
CA LEU A 41 -11.04 -3.77 -3.30
C LEU A 41 -10.69 -2.82 -4.44
N LEU A 42 -9.56 -2.12 -4.31
CA LEU A 42 -8.97 -1.39 -5.42
C LEU A 42 -8.63 -2.38 -6.53
N SER A 43 -8.95 -2.02 -7.77
CA SER A 43 -8.67 -2.83 -8.94
C SER A 43 -7.18 -2.79 -9.24
N PHE A 44 -6.54 -3.95 -9.21
CA PHE A 44 -5.16 -4.15 -9.64
C PHE A 44 -4.97 -5.56 -10.18
N ASP A 45 -3.90 -5.78 -10.94
CA ASP A 45 -3.51 -7.10 -11.41
C ASP A 45 -2.76 -7.85 -10.29
N PRO A 46 -3.32 -8.95 -9.73
CA PRO A 46 -2.64 -9.76 -8.71
C PRO A 46 -1.25 -10.24 -9.16
N GLY A 47 -1.07 -10.55 -10.45
CA GLY A 47 0.19 -11.00 -11.01
C GLY A 47 1.30 -9.96 -10.90
N GLN A 48 0.97 -8.67 -11.01
CA GLN A 48 1.95 -7.59 -10.83
C GLN A 48 2.40 -7.49 -9.37
N ILE A 49 1.48 -7.60 -8.42
CA ILE A 49 1.82 -7.62 -6.99
C ILE A 49 2.63 -8.86 -6.63
N LEU A 50 2.23 -10.03 -7.11
CA LEU A 50 2.96 -11.29 -6.92
C LEU A 50 4.36 -11.25 -7.54
N SER A 51 4.55 -10.55 -8.67
CA SER A 51 5.87 -10.37 -9.28
C SER A 51 6.83 -9.53 -8.42
N ILE A 52 6.30 -8.65 -7.56
CA ILE A 52 7.08 -7.94 -6.54
C ILE A 52 7.44 -8.89 -5.39
N GLY A 53 6.46 -9.72 -4.99
CA GLY A 53 6.61 -10.76 -3.99
C GLY A 53 6.79 -10.25 -2.57
N ASN A 54 6.98 -11.19 -1.63
CA ASN A 54 7.18 -10.89 -0.22
C ASN A 54 8.46 -10.06 0.01
N GLN A 55 8.48 -9.34 1.12
CA GLN A 55 9.59 -8.48 1.50
C GLN A 55 10.87 -9.26 1.77
N THR A 56 12.00 -8.62 1.48
CA THR A 56 13.25 -8.96 2.17
C THR A 56 13.23 -8.41 3.61
N PRO A 57 14.01 -8.98 4.54
CA PRO A 57 14.07 -8.53 5.92
C PRO A 57 14.22 -7.01 6.06
N SER A 58 13.45 -6.42 6.98
CA SER A 58 13.47 -4.99 7.32
C SER A 58 13.08 -4.01 6.21
N LYS A 59 12.45 -4.47 5.12
CA LYS A 59 12.03 -3.61 3.99
C LYS A 59 10.51 -3.46 3.82
N CYS A 60 9.71 -3.64 4.87
CA CYS A 60 8.24 -3.60 4.76
C CYS A 60 7.76 -2.27 4.17
N SER A 61 8.34 -1.15 4.61
CA SER A 61 8.02 0.18 4.07
C SER A 61 8.29 0.32 2.57
N LEU A 62 9.39 -0.24 2.06
CA LEU A 62 9.68 -0.22 0.62
C LEU A 62 8.67 -1.03 -0.17
N TYR A 63 8.37 -2.24 0.29
CA TYR A 63 7.47 -3.14 -0.42
C TYR A 63 6.04 -2.63 -0.41
N ALA A 64 5.56 -2.12 0.72
CA ALA A 64 4.27 -1.47 0.81
C ALA A 64 4.17 -0.27 -0.16
N LEU A 65 5.24 0.53 -0.28
CA LEU A 65 5.31 1.63 -1.24
C LEU A 65 5.28 1.14 -2.69
N ARG A 66 5.97 0.02 -3.00
CA ARG A 66 5.96 -0.60 -4.32
C ARG A 66 4.58 -1.14 -4.70
N TYR A 67 3.86 -1.77 -3.76
CA TYR A 67 2.49 -2.22 -4.00
C TYR A 67 1.57 -1.04 -4.31
N ALA A 68 1.62 -0.01 -3.47
CA ALA A 68 0.81 1.18 -3.62
C ALA A 68 1.04 1.87 -4.97
N ARG A 69 2.31 1.96 -5.41
CA ARG A 69 2.63 2.45 -6.77
C ARG A 69 2.19 1.53 -7.87
N THR A 70 2.31 0.21 -7.70
CA THR A 70 1.87 -0.75 -8.71
C THR A 70 0.38 -0.61 -9.03
N ILE A 71 -0.42 -0.37 -8.00
CA ILE A 71 -1.86 -0.12 -8.14
C ILE A 71 -2.12 1.18 -8.91
N LEU A 72 -1.48 2.27 -8.51
CA LEU A 72 -1.68 3.60 -9.12
C LEU A 72 -1.11 3.71 -10.55
N ASP A 73 -0.04 2.99 -10.83
CA ASP A 73 0.68 3.02 -12.11
C ASP A 73 0.16 1.96 -13.10
N GLY A 74 -0.58 0.95 -12.61
CA GLY A 74 -1.03 -0.20 -13.40
C GLY A 74 0.13 -1.08 -13.91
N ALA A 75 1.31 -0.98 -13.30
CA ALA A 75 2.51 -1.71 -13.67
C ALA A 75 3.40 -1.99 -12.45
N ALA A 76 4.04 -3.16 -12.42
CA ALA A 76 4.89 -3.57 -11.29
C ALA A 76 6.00 -2.53 -11.01
N CYS A 77 5.99 -1.97 -9.80
CA CYS A 77 6.95 -0.96 -9.39
C CYS A 77 8.31 -1.58 -9.06
N SER A 78 9.37 -1.07 -9.69
CA SER A 78 10.76 -1.53 -9.47
C SER A 78 11.31 -1.13 -8.10
N GLY A 79 10.78 -0.08 -7.48
CA GLY A 79 11.30 0.50 -6.24
C GLY A 79 12.60 1.32 -6.41
N ALA A 80 13.04 1.56 -7.64
CA ALA A 80 14.24 2.35 -7.92
C ALA A 80 14.10 3.77 -7.33
N GLY A 81 15.10 4.21 -6.55
CA GLY A 81 15.09 5.51 -5.89
C GLY A 81 14.18 5.64 -4.66
N MET A 82 13.43 4.58 -4.30
CA MET A 82 12.47 4.60 -3.19
C MET A 82 13.06 4.07 -1.87
N TRP A 83 14.37 3.80 -1.79
CA TRP A 83 15.01 3.24 -0.61
C TRP A 83 16.30 3.96 -0.23
N SER A 84 16.41 4.37 1.04
CA SER A 84 17.63 4.89 1.65
C SER A 84 17.64 4.60 3.16
N ASN A 85 17.81 3.32 3.52
CA ASN A 85 17.65 2.81 4.91
C ASN A 85 16.22 2.99 5.48
N GLY A 86 15.25 3.07 4.57
CA GLY A 86 13.85 3.35 4.83
C GLY A 86 13.21 3.76 3.50
N ALA A 87 11.89 3.64 3.40
CA ALA A 87 11.19 4.10 2.21
C ALA A 87 11.33 5.61 2.05
N VAL A 88 11.70 6.05 0.84
CA VAL A 88 11.72 7.46 0.45
C VAL A 88 10.35 7.80 -0.10
N TRP A 89 9.40 8.11 0.79
CA TRP A 89 7.98 8.33 0.45
C TRP A 89 7.78 9.35 -0.67
N SER A 90 8.52 10.46 -0.61
CA SER A 90 8.45 11.54 -1.60
C SER A 90 8.90 11.12 -3.00
N ALA A 91 9.79 10.11 -3.12
CA ALA A 91 10.21 9.58 -4.42
C ALA A 91 9.07 8.87 -5.16
N ALA A 92 7.99 8.53 -4.46
CA ALA A 92 6.79 7.88 -4.98
C ALA A 92 5.54 8.78 -4.89
N GLY A 93 5.70 10.05 -4.52
CA GLY A 93 4.58 10.97 -4.33
C GLY A 93 3.75 10.69 -3.07
N TYR A 94 4.33 10.06 -2.05
CA TYR A 94 3.66 9.82 -0.77
C TYR A 94 4.14 10.81 0.30
N SER A 95 3.20 11.24 1.14
CA SER A 95 3.45 12.13 2.27
C SER A 95 2.83 11.57 3.55
N GLY A 96 3.34 12.00 4.71
CA GLY A 96 2.80 11.59 6.00
C GLY A 96 1.47 12.27 6.32
N PHE A 97 0.55 11.50 6.89
CA PHE A 97 -0.65 12.02 7.53
C PHE A 97 -0.74 11.47 8.96
N ALA A 98 -1.14 12.31 9.90
CA ALA A 98 -1.26 11.99 11.31
C ALA A 98 -2.50 12.67 11.91
N GLY A 99 -3.09 12.00 12.89
CA GLY A 99 -4.27 12.42 13.62
C GLY A 99 -4.53 11.40 14.74
N ASP A 100 -5.63 11.57 15.47
CA ASP A 100 -6.14 10.49 16.31
C ASP A 100 -6.65 9.30 15.45
N LEU A 101 -7.09 8.24 16.12
CA LEU A 101 -7.53 7.02 15.44
C LEU A 101 -8.67 7.32 14.46
N GLU A 102 -9.72 7.99 14.91
CA GLU A 102 -10.89 8.36 14.10
C GLU A 102 -10.49 9.16 12.85
N THR A 103 -9.70 10.23 13.03
CA THR A 103 -9.20 11.05 11.91
C THR A 103 -8.37 10.22 10.92
N CYS A 104 -7.62 9.23 11.39
CA CYS A 104 -6.84 8.37 10.52
C CYS A 104 -7.71 7.35 9.77
N LEU A 105 -8.74 6.78 10.40
CA LEU A 105 -9.67 5.85 9.76
C LEU A 105 -10.52 6.56 8.70
N ASP A 106 -11.02 7.76 9.00
CA ASP A 106 -11.72 8.62 8.03
C ASP A 106 -10.85 8.92 6.81
N LYS A 107 -9.59 9.30 7.06
CA LYS A 107 -8.63 9.56 5.99
C LYS A 107 -8.37 8.30 5.18
N LEU A 108 -8.16 7.16 5.82
CA LEU A 108 -7.93 5.88 5.17
C LEU A 108 -9.10 5.51 4.25
N TYR A 109 -10.33 5.56 4.76
CA TYR A 109 -11.54 5.28 4.00
C TYR A 109 -11.70 6.23 2.81
N ALA A 110 -11.54 7.55 3.02
CA ALA A 110 -11.70 8.55 1.97
C ALA A 110 -10.68 8.40 0.83
N GLU A 111 -9.45 8.01 1.14
CA GLU A 111 -8.42 7.73 0.12
C GLU A 111 -8.77 6.49 -0.70
N LEU A 112 -9.19 5.38 -0.05
CA LEU A 112 -9.60 4.15 -0.73
C LEU A 112 -10.85 4.37 -1.60
N ALA A 113 -11.85 5.09 -1.09
CA ALA A 113 -13.04 5.47 -1.84
C ALA A 113 -12.71 6.34 -3.07
N ALA A 114 -11.61 7.09 -3.01
CA ALA A 114 -11.08 7.88 -4.11
C ALA A 114 -10.06 7.14 -4.97
N GLY A 115 -9.96 5.82 -4.85
CA GLY A 115 -9.14 4.96 -5.68
C GLY A 115 -7.64 4.97 -5.32
N ARG A 116 -7.28 5.40 -4.11
CA ARG A 116 -5.88 5.57 -3.70
C ARG A 116 -5.53 4.62 -2.56
N PRO A 117 -4.54 3.72 -2.74
CA PRO A 117 -4.06 2.88 -1.64
C PRO A 117 -3.36 3.74 -0.59
N VAL A 118 -3.44 3.30 0.66
CA VAL A 118 -2.83 4.00 1.80
C VAL A 118 -1.86 3.08 2.50
N ILE A 119 -0.69 3.60 2.83
CA ILE A 119 0.30 2.82 3.56
C ILE A 119 0.13 3.12 5.04
N VAL A 120 -0.01 2.08 5.85
CA VAL A 120 -0.32 2.19 7.27
C VAL A 120 0.84 1.67 8.11
N HIS A 121 1.17 2.40 9.18
CA HIS A 121 2.11 1.97 10.20
C HIS A 121 1.38 1.28 11.34
N LEU A 122 1.68 0.00 11.52
CA LEU A 122 1.10 -0.82 12.58
C LEU A 122 2.08 -0.90 13.75
N GLN A 123 1.60 -0.60 14.94
CA GLN A 123 2.33 -0.82 16.19
C GLN A 123 2.20 -2.26 16.65
N ASN A 124 3.20 -2.68 17.41
CA ASN A 124 3.06 -3.87 18.22
C ASN A 124 2.16 -3.58 19.41
N THR A 125 1.19 -4.45 19.69
CA THR A 125 0.60 -4.53 21.02
C THR A 125 1.50 -5.43 21.87
N THR A 126 2.40 -4.85 22.68
CA THR A 126 3.24 -5.63 23.59
C THR A 126 2.36 -6.48 24.51
N VAL A 127 2.43 -7.81 24.38
CA VAL A 127 1.99 -8.73 25.43
C VAL A 127 3.23 -9.05 26.25
N SER A 128 3.25 -8.63 27.51
CA SER A 128 4.38 -8.87 28.41
C SER A 128 4.72 -10.38 28.47
N GLY A 129 6.01 -10.72 28.30
CA GLY A 129 6.52 -12.08 28.51
C GLY A 129 6.49 -13.02 27.30
N VAL A 130 6.18 -12.54 26.10
CA VAL A 130 6.05 -13.39 24.91
C VAL A 130 6.95 -12.88 23.77
N SER A 131 7.97 -13.68 23.39
CA SER A 131 8.96 -13.32 22.36
C SER A 131 8.44 -13.39 20.92
N LYS A 132 7.29 -14.03 20.71
CA LYS A 132 6.52 -14.14 19.45
C LYS A 132 5.07 -14.37 19.84
N HIS A 133 4.15 -13.49 19.46
CA HIS A 133 2.76 -13.51 19.92
C HIS A 133 2.06 -14.85 19.66
N VAL A 134 2.00 -15.69 20.68
CA VAL A 134 1.24 -16.96 20.64
C VAL A 134 -0.26 -16.74 20.93
N ASN A 135 -0.64 -15.56 21.44
CA ASN A 135 -1.96 -15.29 22.01
C ASN A 135 -2.71 -14.08 21.40
N ARG A 136 -2.28 -13.55 20.25
CA ARG A 136 -3.17 -12.78 19.37
C ARG A 136 -3.82 -13.76 18.43
N THR A 137 -4.94 -14.31 18.88
CA THR A 137 -5.72 -15.34 18.19
C THR A 137 -6.32 -14.75 16.92
N SER A 138 -5.65 -15.02 15.79
CA SER A 138 -6.07 -14.83 14.40
C SER A 138 -6.30 -13.40 13.89
N THR A 139 -5.44 -12.94 12.98
CA THR A 139 -5.95 -12.18 11.83
C THR A 139 -6.40 -13.15 10.77
N GLU A 140 -7.51 -12.82 10.12
CA GLU A 140 -7.93 -13.50 8.91
C GLU A 140 -7.02 -13.07 7.77
N GLU A 141 -6.39 -14.05 7.14
CA GLU A 141 -5.73 -13.87 5.86
C GLU A 141 -6.61 -14.48 4.77
N TYR A 142 -6.72 -13.79 3.65
CA TYR A 142 -7.63 -14.11 2.57
C TYR A 142 -6.80 -14.46 1.35
N HIS A 143 -6.73 -15.74 0.99
CA HIS A 143 -6.00 -16.21 -0.19
C HIS A 143 -6.92 -16.21 -1.40
N LEU A 144 -6.49 -15.54 -2.47
CA LEU A 144 -7.27 -15.47 -3.70
C LEU A 144 -7.21 -16.81 -4.44
N THR A 145 -8.38 -17.40 -4.68
CA THR A 145 -8.58 -18.62 -5.48
C THR A 145 -9.54 -18.35 -6.63
N ASP A 146 -9.67 -19.30 -7.56
CA ASP A 146 -10.68 -19.22 -8.64
C ASP A 146 -12.14 -19.19 -8.12
N ALA A 147 -12.36 -19.65 -6.88
CA ALA A 147 -13.68 -19.66 -6.23
C ALA A 147 -13.93 -18.44 -5.31
N GLY A 148 -12.94 -17.55 -5.17
CA GLY A 148 -12.97 -16.40 -4.26
C GLY A 148 -11.94 -16.50 -3.14
N TRP A 149 -12.21 -15.90 -1.99
CA TRP A 149 -11.27 -15.87 -0.87
C TRP A 149 -11.34 -17.13 -0.02
N GLU A 150 -10.22 -17.84 0.10
CA GLU A 150 -10.01 -18.82 1.16
C GLU A 150 -9.54 -18.09 2.42
N VAL A 151 -10.34 -18.14 3.48
CA VAL A 151 -10.02 -17.50 4.76
C VAL A 151 -9.22 -18.46 5.61
N VAL A 152 -8.00 -18.05 5.97
CA VAL A 152 -7.13 -18.81 6.86
C VAL A 152 -6.83 -18.01 8.12
N ASN A 153 -6.74 -18.73 9.23
CA ASN A 153 -6.27 -18.15 10.47
C ASN A 153 -4.75 -17.99 10.41
N TYR A 154 -4.28 -16.74 10.49
CA TYR A 154 -2.86 -16.45 10.56
C TYR A 154 -2.50 -15.65 11.83
N PRO A 155 -1.42 -16.01 12.55
CA PRO A 155 -0.93 -15.22 13.66
C PRO A 155 -0.57 -13.81 13.18
N HIS A 156 -1.16 -12.80 13.82
CA HIS A 156 -0.94 -11.40 13.45
C HIS A 156 0.55 -11.08 13.34
N ILE A 157 0.87 -10.25 12.36
CA ILE A 157 2.20 -9.72 12.04
C ILE A 157 2.95 -9.39 13.33
N SER A 158 4.04 -10.12 13.57
CA SER A 158 4.88 -9.95 14.75
C SER A 158 5.82 -8.77 14.54
N THR A 159 5.48 -7.62 15.09
CA THR A 159 6.38 -6.47 15.26
C THR A 159 6.99 -6.48 16.66
N SER A 160 8.08 -5.72 16.87
CA SER A 160 8.57 -5.45 18.23
C SER A 160 7.98 -4.14 18.75
N ASP A 161 8.06 -3.92 20.06
CA ASP A 161 7.76 -2.64 20.73
C ASP A 161 8.58 -1.44 20.19
N THR A 162 9.66 -1.73 19.46
CA THR A 162 10.66 -0.80 18.94
C THR A 162 10.59 -0.66 17.42
N TYR A 163 9.99 -1.62 16.71
CA TYR A 163 9.94 -1.68 15.26
C TYR A 163 8.53 -2.07 14.81
N GLY A 164 7.79 -1.09 14.29
CA GLY A 164 6.47 -1.28 13.70
C GLY A 164 6.56 -1.92 12.31
N HIS A 165 5.41 -2.13 11.69
CA HIS A 165 5.30 -2.75 10.38
C HIS A 165 4.45 -1.93 9.44
N TRP A 166 4.90 -1.84 8.19
CA TRP A 166 4.22 -1.06 7.16
C TRP A 166 3.48 -2.00 6.23
N VAL A 167 2.18 -1.76 6.05
CA VAL A 167 1.32 -2.49 5.12
C VAL A 167 0.68 -1.54 4.12
N CYS A 168 0.28 -2.03 2.96
CA CYS A 168 -0.44 -1.25 1.96
C CYS A 168 -1.93 -1.63 1.99
N VAL A 169 -2.78 -0.77 2.56
CA VAL A 169 -4.23 -0.98 2.58
C VAL A 169 -4.79 -0.72 1.19
N VAL A 170 -5.61 -1.65 0.72
CA VAL A 170 -6.13 -1.70 -0.65
C VAL A 170 -7.62 -1.99 -0.73
N GLY A 171 -8.28 -2.25 0.39
CA GLY A 171 -9.71 -2.51 0.40
C GLY A 171 -10.31 -2.39 1.79
N PHE A 172 -11.62 -2.50 1.83
CA PHE A 172 -12.43 -2.44 3.04
C PHE A 172 -13.67 -3.34 2.94
N ASP A 173 -14.27 -3.67 4.08
CA ASP A 173 -15.50 -4.44 4.17
C ASP A 173 -16.66 -3.63 3.56
N PRO A 174 -17.42 -4.15 2.59
CA PRO A 174 -18.59 -3.46 2.04
C PRO A 174 -19.64 -3.04 3.09
N ALA A 175 -19.65 -3.70 4.26
CA ALA A 175 -20.53 -3.39 5.38
C ALA A 175 -19.96 -2.36 6.36
N ALA A 176 -18.74 -1.87 6.14
CA ALA A 176 -18.14 -0.84 6.98
C ALA A 176 -19.00 0.43 7.00
N ASP A 177 -19.27 0.93 8.20
CA ASP A 177 -20.02 2.18 8.41
C ASP A 177 -19.05 3.37 8.44
N PRO A 178 -19.10 4.30 7.47
CA PRO A 178 -18.22 5.47 7.45
C PRO A 178 -18.36 6.37 8.68
N GLU A 179 -19.44 6.27 9.45
CA GLU A 179 -19.63 7.02 10.70
C GLU A 179 -19.13 6.25 11.94
N ALA A 180 -18.70 5.00 11.78
CA ALA A 180 -18.28 4.13 12.88
C ALA A 180 -17.20 3.11 12.45
N LEU A 181 -16.13 3.61 11.81
CA LEU A 181 -15.01 2.81 11.32
C LEU A 181 -14.15 2.21 12.45
N SER A 182 -13.59 1.04 12.17
CA SER A 182 -12.59 0.32 12.98
C SER A 182 -11.40 -0.11 12.10
N GLU A 183 -10.23 -0.42 12.67
CA GLU A 183 -9.13 -0.94 11.85
C GLU A 183 -9.51 -2.24 11.14
N SER A 184 -10.26 -3.12 11.79
CA SER A 184 -10.69 -4.41 11.23
C SER A 184 -11.66 -4.32 10.06
N ASP A 185 -12.12 -3.12 9.68
CA ASP A 185 -12.85 -2.91 8.43
C ASP A 185 -11.94 -2.94 7.20
N PHE A 186 -10.61 -2.90 7.37
CA PHE A 186 -9.66 -2.69 6.28
C PHE A 186 -8.81 -3.93 5.95
N PHE A 187 -8.46 -4.06 4.67
CA PHE A 187 -7.67 -5.16 4.11
C PHE A 187 -6.41 -4.63 3.42
N ALA A 188 -5.28 -5.29 3.67
CA ALA A 188 -3.98 -4.84 3.22
C ALA A 188 -3.17 -5.92 2.50
N LEU A 189 -2.38 -5.47 1.54
CA LEU A 189 -1.22 -6.19 1.04
C LEU A 189 -0.11 -6.08 2.09
N ASP A 190 0.12 -7.16 2.81
CA ASP A 190 1.18 -7.27 3.81
C ASP A 190 2.50 -7.68 3.14
N PRO A 191 3.56 -6.86 3.19
CA PRO A 191 4.86 -7.25 2.69
C PRO A 191 5.40 -8.57 3.23
N ALA A 192 5.06 -8.97 4.45
CA ALA A 192 5.52 -10.25 5.00
C ALA A 192 4.86 -11.46 4.33
N ARG A 193 3.64 -11.29 3.77
CA ARG A 193 2.76 -12.39 3.39
C ARG A 193 1.94 -12.18 2.11
N VAL A 194 2.25 -11.16 1.30
CA VAL A 194 1.49 -10.83 0.07
C VAL A 194 1.33 -12.02 -0.87
N SER A 195 2.26 -12.98 -0.82
CA SER A 195 2.15 -14.29 -1.45
C SER A 195 2.18 -15.41 -0.42
N ALA A 196 1.12 -16.23 -0.42
CA ALA A 196 1.02 -17.50 0.31
C ALA A 196 0.96 -18.64 -0.71
N ASP A 197 2.04 -19.44 -0.80
CA ASP A 197 2.18 -20.55 -1.75
C ASP A 197 1.87 -20.17 -3.22
N GLY A 198 2.17 -18.91 -3.59
CA GLY A 198 1.94 -18.37 -4.93
C GLY A 198 0.58 -17.70 -5.13
N ALA A 199 -0.37 -17.88 -4.20
CA ALA A 199 -1.64 -17.14 -4.19
C ALA A 199 -1.44 -15.73 -3.61
N LEU A 200 -2.19 -14.76 -4.14
CA LEU A 200 -2.27 -13.42 -3.55
C LEU A 200 -2.97 -13.52 -2.20
N ALA A 201 -2.40 -12.93 -1.16
CA ALA A 201 -3.01 -12.86 0.15
C ALA A 201 -3.29 -11.41 0.56
N LEU A 202 -4.49 -11.18 1.13
CA LEU A 202 -4.82 -9.98 1.88
C LEU A 202 -4.84 -10.28 3.36
N THR A 203 -4.34 -9.37 4.16
CA THR A 203 -4.43 -9.41 5.62
C THR A 203 -5.49 -8.43 6.07
N ARG A 204 -6.48 -8.91 6.83
CA ARG A 204 -7.40 -8.04 7.56
C ARG A 204 -6.65 -7.40 8.72
N LEU A 205 -6.72 -6.07 8.86
CA LEU A 205 -6.09 -5.39 9.99
C LEU A 205 -6.78 -5.80 11.30
N LEU A 206 -6.11 -5.55 12.43
CA LEU A 206 -6.75 -5.74 13.74
C LEU A 206 -6.86 -4.44 14.51
N ASP A 207 -7.94 -4.33 15.27
CA ASP A 207 -8.18 -3.19 16.13
C ASP A 207 -7.06 -2.99 17.16
N GLY A 208 -6.80 -1.72 17.47
CA GLY A 208 -5.75 -1.31 18.39
C GLY A 208 -4.34 -1.52 17.86
N THR A 209 -4.16 -1.61 16.54
CA THR A 209 -2.83 -1.78 15.92
C THR A 209 -2.37 -0.58 15.12
N LEU A 210 -3.23 0.39 14.79
CA LEU A 210 -2.77 1.60 14.13
C LEU A 210 -1.84 2.39 15.05
N TRP A 211 -0.65 2.76 14.57
CA TRP A 211 0.32 3.52 15.35
C TRP A 211 0.11 5.04 15.20
N THR A 212 -0.94 5.57 15.82
CA THR A 212 -1.32 7.00 15.75
C THR A 212 -0.19 7.93 16.18
N ASP A 213 0.60 7.53 17.18
CA ASP A 213 1.71 8.34 17.72
C ASP A 213 2.98 8.31 16.86
N ASN A 214 3.03 7.49 15.80
CA ASN A 214 4.26 7.27 15.04
C ASN A 214 4.02 7.24 13.52
N SER A 215 3.57 8.38 12.98
CA SER A 215 3.35 8.56 11.55
C SER A 215 2.40 7.50 10.95
N PRO A 216 1.13 7.49 11.37
CA PRO A 216 0.22 6.37 11.13
C PRO A 216 -0.02 6.09 9.65
N LEU A 217 -0.12 7.12 8.80
CA LEU A 217 -0.44 6.96 7.39
C LEU A 217 0.62 7.55 6.48
N LYS A 218 0.77 6.95 5.30
CA LYS A 218 1.30 7.59 4.09
C LYS A 218 0.24 7.60 3.02
N VAL A 219 -0.04 8.80 2.51
CA VAL A 219 -1.07 9.06 1.50
C VAL A 219 -0.44 9.60 0.23
N ALA A 220 -1.00 9.23 -0.92
CA ALA A 220 -0.57 9.78 -2.21
C ALA A 220 -0.99 11.26 -2.33
N GLY A 221 -0.08 12.10 -2.87
CA GLY A 221 -0.29 13.53 -3.11
C GLY A 221 -0.57 13.89 -4.56
#